data_AF-A0A6C7URT4-F1
#
_entry.id   AF-A0A6C7URT4-F1
#
_cell.length_a   1.000
_cell.length_b   1.000
_cell.length_c   1.000
_cell.angle_alpha   90.00
_cell.angle_beta   90.00
_cell.angle_gamma   90.00
#
_symmetry.space_group_name_H-M   'P 1'
#
loop_
_entity.id
_entity.type
_entity.pdbx_description
1 polymer ?
#
loop_
_entity_poly.entity_id
_entity_poly.type
_entity_poly.pdbx_seq_one_letter_code
_entity_poly.pdbx_strand_id
1 'polypeptide(L)'
;MNNSNSAVERVKNHLAYKLGQAIINFSHKGEYHNIRGYIVLFKKLYQINKQHKKEQAIYQQTIQVFPQLKYPSLEKCSDYEQALRCKFHLSYMLGELFIQTFQTLHKGSIFRLGKNIKKINEEFEIFRELFDQFKIYNVKSSKYFTKNKSFFLDIGLRIKNLLKIHKDYKPIIENIFRNFNYFVQNFDTIEEWLLSDDFNKRYKTKNHSYPSLLNPEKLNDKNKKINYENISPELAWDINLPLPDNYEFVFLLVHGAGTTAMTRYLRLCNINVNRHWGDPLFQYLDSYRILVSNPKAYNAIILGGCLNKHNFDFGIKFYNLIQKKIPAICIVRDPISVLRPIVNHYGNLKHPKDKICNHINIDNHPVEKIFQIQVPYAYPDENGNPTLNTIKEYADDKYGNFYILNIKIKELQNVIKEVYYLDMIDILPKNSFKTLNWLSKKLHFDSPQSSALFSAKLNSSDNHVDLLFFPKTFYIECEGNKIEFEVTKCKLSL
;
A
#
# COMPACT_ATOMS: atom_id res chain seq x y z
N MET A 1 -6.35 -45.40 1.47
CA MET A 1 -5.77 -44.04 1.54
C MET A 1 -6.92 -43.08 1.66
N ASN A 2 -6.91 -42.23 2.68
CA ASN A 2 -7.84 -41.10 2.73
C ASN A 2 -7.35 -40.08 1.69
N ASN A 3 -8.29 -39.57 0.90
CA ASN A 3 -8.22 -38.58 -0.17
C ASN A 3 -6.88 -38.42 -0.96
N SER A 4 -6.79 -39.06 -2.13
CA SER A 4 -5.69 -38.89 -3.09
C SER A 4 -5.52 -37.48 -3.65
N ASN A 5 -6.53 -36.62 -3.53
CA ASN A 5 -6.50 -35.24 -3.99
C ASN A 5 -5.96 -34.26 -2.92
N SER A 6 -5.65 -34.73 -1.71
CA SER A 6 -4.98 -33.96 -0.65
C SER A 6 -3.46 -34.11 -0.73
N ALA A 7 -2.74 -33.02 -0.95
CA ALA A 7 -1.28 -32.97 -0.84
C ALA A 7 -0.83 -33.21 0.62
N VAL A 8 -1.56 -32.72 1.62
CA VAL A 8 -1.23 -32.91 3.04
C VAL A 8 -1.23 -34.40 3.39
N GLU A 9 -2.28 -35.13 3.02
CA GLU A 9 -2.37 -36.56 3.28
C GLU A 9 -1.30 -37.34 2.51
N ARG A 10 -0.97 -36.93 1.29
CA ARG A 10 0.14 -37.52 0.53
C ARG A 10 1.50 -37.30 1.20
N VAL A 11 1.77 -36.12 1.75
CA VAL A 11 3.00 -35.85 2.51
C VAL A 11 3.02 -36.63 3.83
N LYS A 12 1.89 -36.74 4.54
CA LYS A 12 1.78 -37.58 5.75
C LYS A 12 1.92 -39.07 5.46
N ASN A 13 1.54 -39.51 4.26
CA ASN A 13 1.73 -40.89 3.79
C ASN A 13 3.16 -41.18 3.31
N HIS A 14 4.04 -40.17 3.21
CA HIS A 14 5.44 -40.35 2.88
C HIS A 14 6.17 -41.19 3.94
N LEU A 15 7.14 -42.02 3.50
CA LEU A 15 7.88 -42.92 4.39
C LEU A 15 8.50 -42.18 5.58
N ALA A 16 9.15 -41.03 5.32
CA ALA A 16 9.75 -40.21 6.37
C ALA A 16 8.74 -39.85 7.46
N TYR A 17 7.57 -39.32 7.09
CA TYR A 17 6.54 -38.96 8.07
C TYR A 17 6.08 -40.17 8.88
N LYS A 18 5.80 -41.31 8.22
CA LYS A 18 5.38 -42.56 8.88
C LYS A 18 6.42 -43.06 9.89
N LEU A 19 7.71 -43.04 9.52
CA LEU A 19 8.82 -43.46 10.38
C LEU A 19 8.99 -42.52 11.57
N GLY A 20 9.07 -41.20 11.34
CA GLY A 20 9.25 -40.27 12.45
C GLY A 20 8.03 -40.19 13.38
N GLN A 21 6.82 -40.40 12.87
CA GLN A 21 5.64 -40.53 13.75
C GLN A 21 5.76 -41.76 14.66
N ALA A 22 6.28 -42.88 14.16
CA ALA A 22 6.53 -44.05 14.99
C ALA A 22 7.62 -43.81 16.05
N ILE A 23 8.65 -43.01 15.72
CA ILE A 23 9.70 -42.59 16.65
C ILE A 23 9.12 -41.67 17.76
N ILE A 24 8.33 -40.66 17.39
CA ILE A 24 7.67 -39.75 18.34
C ILE A 24 6.65 -40.47 19.23
N ASN A 25 5.96 -41.48 18.71
CA ASN A 25 5.03 -42.26 19.52
C ASN A 25 5.75 -43.19 20.50
N PHE A 26 6.98 -43.60 20.19
CA PHE A 26 7.81 -44.44 21.07
C PHE A 26 8.37 -43.65 22.26
N SER A 27 9.07 -42.55 22.00
CA SER A 27 8.57 -41.24 22.44
C SER A 27 7.85 -41.09 23.76
N HIS A 28 6.62 -40.64 23.56
CA HIS A 28 5.65 -40.33 24.60
C HIS A 28 5.29 -41.54 25.48
N LYS A 29 5.56 -42.77 25.05
CA LYS A 29 5.27 -43.97 25.84
C LYS A 29 6.31 -44.28 26.91
N GLY A 30 7.43 -43.55 26.96
CA GLY A 30 8.47 -43.74 27.98
C GLY A 30 9.24 -45.06 27.86
N GLU A 31 9.16 -45.75 26.72
CA GLU A 31 9.72 -47.10 26.51
C GLU A 31 11.26 -47.12 26.33
N TYR A 32 11.95 -46.00 26.62
CA TYR A 32 13.38 -45.78 26.40
C TYR A 32 14.31 -46.43 27.41
N HIS A 33 13.77 -46.88 28.55
CA HIS A 33 14.58 -47.33 29.69
C HIS A 33 15.01 -48.80 29.59
N ASN A 34 14.60 -49.54 28.56
CA ASN A 34 14.95 -50.95 28.40
C ASN A 34 15.28 -51.33 26.94
N ILE A 35 16.31 -52.17 26.75
CA ILE A 35 16.77 -52.69 25.44
C ILE A 35 15.62 -53.34 24.65
N ARG A 36 14.67 -53.98 25.35
CA ARG A 36 13.47 -54.58 24.78
C ARG A 36 12.57 -53.56 24.04
N GLY A 37 12.50 -52.32 24.53
CA GLY A 37 11.75 -51.24 23.87
C GLY A 37 12.35 -50.88 22.51
N TYR A 38 13.68 -50.74 22.43
CA TYR A 38 14.35 -50.46 21.16
C TYR A 38 14.16 -51.56 20.12
N ILE A 39 14.19 -52.84 20.54
CA ILE A 39 13.92 -53.98 19.64
C ILE A 39 12.49 -53.88 19.05
N VAL A 40 11.51 -53.51 19.88
CA VAL A 40 10.12 -53.31 19.44
C VAL A 40 10.02 -52.14 18.46
N LEU A 41 10.69 -51.03 18.72
CA LEU A 41 10.75 -49.88 17.81
C LEU A 41 11.35 -50.29 16.45
N PHE A 42 12.51 -50.96 16.44
CA PHE A 42 13.14 -51.40 15.19
C PHE A 42 12.25 -52.35 14.39
N LYS A 43 11.60 -53.32 15.05
CA LYS A 43 10.64 -54.21 14.40
C LYS A 43 9.49 -53.43 13.76
N LYS A 44 8.96 -52.42 14.46
CA LYS A 44 7.88 -51.57 13.95
C LYS A 44 8.31 -50.71 12.77
N LEU A 45 9.49 -50.08 12.83
CA LEU A 45 10.04 -49.29 11.73
C LEU A 45 10.30 -50.14 10.49
N TYR A 46 10.82 -51.37 10.66
CA TYR A 46 10.98 -52.33 9.57
C TYR A 46 9.65 -52.71 8.93
N GLN A 47 8.61 -52.99 9.74
CA GLN A 47 7.26 -53.29 9.25
C GLN A 47 6.68 -52.12 8.45
N ILE A 48 6.83 -50.88 8.94
CA ILE A 48 6.39 -49.67 8.23
C ILE A 48 7.07 -49.55 6.87
N ASN A 49 8.40 -49.74 6.82
CA ASN A 49 9.14 -49.66 5.56
C ASN A 49 8.72 -50.76 4.57
N LYS A 50 8.59 -52.01 5.04
CA LYS A 50 8.13 -53.14 4.21
C LYS A 50 6.75 -52.89 3.64
N GLN A 51 5.82 -52.43 4.48
CA GLN A 51 4.45 -52.12 4.07
C GLN A 51 4.41 -50.94 3.08
N HIS A 52 5.17 -49.87 3.33
CA HIS A 52 5.25 -48.72 2.42
C HIS A 52 5.78 -49.09 1.03
N LYS A 53 6.81 -49.94 0.96
CA LYS A 53 7.33 -50.46 -0.32
C LYS A 53 6.30 -51.30 -1.07
N LYS A 54 5.55 -52.14 -0.36
CA LYS A 54 4.45 -52.93 -0.94
C LYS A 54 3.35 -52.02 -1.50
N GLU A 55 2.91 -51.01 -0.73
CA GLU A 55 1.92 -50.02 -1.16
C GLU A 55 2.38 -49.25 -2.41
N GLN A 56 3.64 -48.82 -2.46
CA GLN A 56 4.21 -48.15 -3.63
C GLN A 56 4.25 -49.06 -4.86
N ALA A 57 4.68 -50.33 -4.72
CA ALA A 57 4.73 -51.27 -5.84
C ALA A 57 3.34 -51.54 -6.43
N ILE A 58 2.34 -51.78 -5.56
CA ILE A 58 0.94 -51.96 -5.97
C ILE A 58 0.43 -50.72 -6.72
N TYR A 59 0.73 -49.52 -6.20
CA TYR A 59 0.33 -48.27 -6.85
C TYR A 59 0.96 -48.12 -8.24
N GLN A 60 2.26 -48.38 -8.39
CA GLN A 60 2.95 -48.31 -9.68
C GLN A 60 2.37 -49.28 -10.72
N GLN A 61 2.06 -50.52 -10.31
CA GLN A 61 1.39 -51.50 -11.18
C GLN A 61 -0.03 -51.05 -11.55
N THR A 62 -0.76 -50.48 -10.60
CA THR A 62 -2.13 -50.02 -10.81
C THR A 62 -2.19 -48.85 -11.80
N ILE A 63 -1.28 -47.88 -11.73
CA ILE A 63 -1.26 -46.76 -12.69
C ILE A 63 -0.73 -47.14 -14.07
N GLN A 64 0.00 -48.26 -14.20
CA GLN A 64 0.38 -48.81 -15.50
C GLN A 64 -0.83 -49.41 -16.22
N VAL A 65 -1.71 -50.09 -15.47
CA VAL A 65 -2.96 -50.67 -16.02
C VAL A 65 -4.05 -49.60 -16.18
N PHE A 66 -4.12 -48.64 -15.26
CA PHE A 66 -5.13 -47.58 -15.23
C PHE A 66 -4.49 -46.19 -15.10
N PRO A 67 -4.00 -45.60 -16.20
CA PRO A 67 -3.33 -44.29 -16.19
C PRO A 67 -4.16 -43.16 -15.59
N GLN A 68 -5.49 -43.23 -15.65
CA GLN A 68 -6.42 -42.27 -15.07
C GLN A 68 -6.38 -42.21 -13.52
N LEU A 69 -5.85 -43.24 -12.85
CA LEU A 69 -5.66 -43.26 -11.40
C LEU A 69 -4.34 -42.60 -10.96
N LYS A 70 -3.54 -42.11 -11.90
CA LYS A 70 -2.32 -41.37 -11.60
C LYS A 70 -2.69 -40.10 -10.84
N TYR A 71 -2.04 -39.91 -9.69
CA TYR A 71 -2.30 -38.74 -8.86
C TYR A 71 -1.86 -37.47 -9.59
N PRO A 72 -2.60 -36.36 -9.43
CA PRO A 72 -2.13 -35.08 -9.92
C PRO A 72 -0.78 -34.72 -9.28
N SER A 73 -0.03 -33.82 -9.90
CA SER A 73 1.14 -33.23 -9.23
C SER A 73 0.72 -32.59 -7.90
N LEU A 74 1.56 -32.67 -6.87
CA LEU A 74 1.23 -32.12 -5.55
C LEU A 74 0.83 -30.63 -5.63
N GLU A 75 1.45 -29.88 -6.55
CA GLU A 75 1.17 -28.46 -6.81
C GLU A 75 -0.25 -28.16 -7.29
N LYS A 76 -0.95 -29.15 -7.86
CA LYS A 76 -2.35 -29.02 -8.32
C LYS A 76 -3.37 -29.26 -7.21
N CYS A 77 -2.95 -29.76 -6.05
CA CYS A 77 -3.84 -29.96 -4.90
C CYS A 77 -4.11 -28.62 -4.20
N SER A 78 -5.36 -28.39 -3.77
CA SER A 78 -5.79 -27.15 -3.12
C SER A 78 -5.09 -26.88 -1.77
N ASP A 79 -4.62 -27.93 -1.10
CA ASP A 79 -3.92 -27.92 0.18
C ASP A 79 -2.39 -28.02 0.04
N TYR A 80 -1.84 -27.83 -1.17
CA TYR A 80 -0.40 -27.92 -1.43
C TYR A 80 0.45 -27.05 -0.50
N GLU A 81 0.03 -25.82 -0.25
CA GLU A 81 0.71 -24.90 0.66
C GLU A 81 0.76 -25.40 2.11
N GLN A 82 -0.28 -26.11 2.57
CA GLN A 82 -0.27 -26.71 3.91
C GLN A 82 0.64 -27.95 3.93
N ALA A 83 0.63 -28.75 2.86
CA ALA A 83 1.48 -29.94 2.71
C ALA A 83 2.97 -29.59 2.73
N LEU A 84 3.31 -28.43 2.19
CA LEU A 84 4.63 -27.85 2.22
C LEU A 84 5.15 -27.60 3.65
N ARG A 85 4.28 -27.13 4.56
CA ARG A 85 4.61 -26.98 5.99
C ARG A 85 4.82 -28.33 6.69
N CYS A 86 4.16 -29.40 6.23
CA CYS A 86 4.33 -30.73 6.80
C CYS A 86 5.77 -31.28 6.66
N LYS A 87 6.57 -30.80 5.70
CA LYS A 87 8.00 -31.16 5.59
C LYS A 87 8.89 -30.61 6.71
N PHE A 88 8.39 -29.60 7.43
CA PHE A 88 8.99 -29.00 8.61
C PHE A 88 8.35 -29.50 9.91
N HIS A 89 7.40 -30.44 9.82
CA HIS A 89 6.86 -31.11 11.00
C HIS A 89 7.92 -32.03 11.60
N LEU A 90 7.96 -32.12 12.94
CA LEU A 90 8.94 -32.94 13.66
C LEU A 90 8.97 -34.39 13.16
N SER A 91 7.80 -35.01 12.93
CA SER A 91 7.69 -36.38 12.37
C SER A 91 8.40 -36.52 11.02
N TYR A 92 8.31 -35.51 10.15
CA TYR A 92 8.95 -35.58 8.84
C TYR A 92 10.47 -35.43 8.97
N MET A 93 10.92 -34.44 9.76
CA MET A 93 12.34 -34.16 9.98
C MET A 93 13.08 -35.35 10.62
N LEU A 94 12.51 -35.93 11.70
CA LEU A 94 13.08 -37.11 12.36
C LEU A 94 13.13 -38.32 11.42
N GLY A 95 12.09 -38.50 10.61
CA GLY A 95 12.02 -39.58 9.64
C GLY A 95 13.06 -39.47 8.53
N GLU A 96 13.31 -38.27 8.01
CA GLU A 96 14.37 -38.02 7.03
C GLU A 96 15.75 -38.32 7.61
N LEU A 97 16.04 -37.82 8.83
CA LEU A 97 17.28 -38.12 9.53
C LEU A 97 17.46 -39.63 9.72
N PHE A 98 16.40 -40.33 10.10
CA PHE A 98 16.44 -41.78 10.28
C PHE A 98 16.77 -42.47 8.96
N ILE A 99 16.04 -42.17 7.87
CA ILE A 99 16.32 -42.75 6.54
C ILE A 99 17.79 -42.54 6.14
N GLN A 100 18.31 -41.32 6.27
CA GLN A 100 19.69 -40.98 5.92
C GLN A 100 20.72 -41.73 6.78
N THR A 101 20.46 -41.85 8.08
CA THR A 101 21.36 -42.55 9.02
C THR A 101 21.46 -44.04 8.69
N PHE A 102 20.34 -44.68 8.32
CA PHE A 102 20.33 -46.11 7.99
C PHE A 102 20.83 -46.44 6.58
N GLN A 103 20.87 -45.45 5.67
CA GLN A 103 21.50 -45.59 4.36
C GLN A 103 23.03 -45.53 4.42
N THR A 104 23.61 -44.93 5.46
CA THR A 104 25.05 -44.62 5.57
C THR A 104 25.73 -45.32 6.77
N LEU A 105 25.20 -46.50 7.14
CA LEU A 105 25.46 -47.17 8.41
C LEU A 105 26.93 -47.63 8.58
N HIS A 106 27.75 -46.82 9.28
CA HIS A 106 29.07 -47.21 9.81
C HIS A 106 29.08 -47.21 11.35
N LYS A 107 30.06 -47.85 12.01
CA LYS A 107 30.08 -48.08 13.48
C LYS A 107 29.99 -46.82 14.38
N GLY A 108 30.14 -45.60 13.84
CA GLY A 108 29.93 -44.32 14.56
C GLY A 108 28.54 -43.67 14.38
N SER A 109 27.62 -44.28 13.62
CA SER A 109 26.34 -43.67 13.21
C SER A 109 25.35 -43.48 14.37
N ILE A 110 25.39 -44.36 15.37
CA ILE A 110 24.46 -44.32 16.51
C ILE A 110 24.77 -43.14 17.46
N PHE A 111 26.04 -42.84 17.72
CA PHE A 111 26.43 -41.66 18.52
C PHE A 111 26.10 -40.34 17.81
N ARG A 112 26.24 -40.29 16.48
CA ARG A 112 25.85 -39.13 15.67
C ARG A 112 24.32 -38.93 15.65
N LEU A 113 23.54 -40.00 15.72
CA LEU A 113 22.08 -39.95 15.70
C LEU A 113 21.51 -39.14 16.88
N GLY A 114 21.98 -39.36 18.11
CA GLY A 114 21.52 -38.62 19.28
C GLY A 114 21.77 -37.11 19.17
N LYS A 115 22.99 -36.72 18.74
CA LYS A 115 23.35 -35.31 18.48
C LYS A 115 22.47 -34.69 17.40
N ASN A 116 22.22 -35.42 16.31
CA ASN A 116 21.40 -34.94 15.20
C ASN A 116 19.92 -34.82 15.57
N ILE A 117 19.39 -35.71 16.43
CA ILE A 117 18.02 -35.59 16.97
C ILE A 117 17.89 -34.30 17.79
N LYS A 118 18.86 -34.02 18.67
CA LYS A 118 18.86 -32.75 19.45
C LYS A 118 18.83 -31.54 18.52
N LYS A 119 19.67 -31.53 17.49
CA LYS A 119 19.70 -30.47 16.47
C LYS A 119 18.34 -30.32 15.76
N ILE A 120 17.71 -31.42 15.35
CA ILE A 120 16.39 -31.38 14.70
C ILE A 120 15.31 -30.81 15.61
N ASN A 121 15.35 -31.13 16.91
CA ASN A 121 14.41 -30.54 17.86
C ASN A 121 14.61 -29.03 17.95
N GLU A 122 15.85 -28.55 18.05
CA GLU A 122 16.15 -27.10 18.04
C GLU A 122 15.68 -26.42 16.75
N GLU A 123 15.92 -27.03 15.59
CA GLU A 123 15.46 -26.54 14.29
C GLU A 123 13.92 -26.53 14.18
N PHE A 124 13.25 -27.55 14.69
CA PHE A 124 11.79 -27.65 14.70
C PHE A 124 11.15 -26.53 15.55
N GLU A 125 11.73 -26.22 16.72
CA GLU A 125 11.21 -25.16 17.58
C GLU A 125 11.22 -23.79 16.88
N ILE A 126 12.25 -23.49 16.08
CA ILE A 126 12.34 -22.26 15.28
C ILE A 126 11.17 -22.19 14.29
N PHE A 127 10.93 -23.27 13.55
CA PHE A 127 9.84 -23.31 12.58
C PHE A 127 8.47 -23.27 13.23
N ARG A 128 8.31 -23.93 14.38
CA ARG A 128 7.06 -23.91 15.14
C ARG A 128 6.73 -22.47 15.56
N GLU A 129 7.68 -21.77 16.18
CA GLU A 129 7.54 -20.36 16.54
C GLU A 129 7.18 -19.49 15.33
N LEU A 130 7.91 -19.64 14.22
CA LEU A 130 7.66 -18.87 13.00
C LEU A 130 6.27 -19.14 12.40
N PHE A 131 5.86 -20.40 12.32
CA PHE A 131 4.55 -20.76 11.79
C PHE A 131 3.40 -20.38 12.72
N ASP A 132 3.63 -20.28 14.03
CA ASP A 132 2.64 -19.74 14.95
C ASP A 132 2.44 -18.24 14.72
N GLN A 133 3.52 -17.48 14.45
CA GLN A 133 3.39 -16.09 14.02
C GLN A 133 2.64 -15.96 12.69
N PHE A 134 2.83 -16.89 11.74
CA PHE A 134 2.07 -16.86 10.48
C PHE A 134 0.57 -17.00 10.70
N LYS A 135 0.13 -17.78 11.71
CA LYS A 135 -1.29 -17.88 12.06
C LYS A 135 -1.80 -16.56 12.62
N ILE A 136 -1.04 -15.92 13.51
CA ILE A 136 -1.39 -14.63 14.11
C ILE A 136 -1.59 -13.55 13.03
N TYR A 137 -0.68 -13.50 12.05
CA TYR A 137 -0.67 -12.47 11.00
C TYR A 137 -1.31 -12.91 9.68
N ASN A 138 -1.98 -14.07 9.64
CA ASN A 138 -2.63 -14.62 8.44
C ASN A 138 -1.72 -14.67 7.21
N VAL A 139 -0.46 -15.05 7.39
CA VAL A 139 0.54 -15.11 6.32
C VAL A 139 0.21 -16.25 5.36
N LYS A 140 -0.10 -15.90 4.10
CA LYS A 140 -0.22 -16.87 3.00
C LYS A 140 1.16 -17.42 2.70
N SER A 141 1.30 -18.75 2.73
CA SER A 141 2.59 -19.43 2.65
C SER A 141 3.30 -19.11 1.35
N SER A 142 4.53 -18.61 1.40
CA SER A 142 5.31 -18.38 0.19
C SER A 142 5.79 -19.69 -0.44
N LYS A 143 5.74 -19.75 -1.77
CA LYS A 143 6.39 -20.80 -2.57
C LYS A 143 7.92 -20.84 -2.38
N TYR A 144 8.53 -19.81 -1.80
CA TYR A 144 9.98 -19.74 -1.56
C TYR A 144 10.43 -20.60 -0.39
N PHE A 145 9.56 -20.82 0.61
CA PHE A 145 9.91 -21.54 1.84
C PHE A 145 10.27 -23.01 1.63
N THR A 146 9.89 -23.57 0.48
CA THR A 146 9.78 -25.03 0.36
C THR A 146 10.59 -25.64 -0.76
N LYS A 147 11.26 -24.81 -1.56
CA LYS A 147 12.18 -25.27 -2.60
C LYS A 147 13.55 -25.67 -2.03
N ASN A 148 14.03 -25.03 -0.97
CA ASN A 148 15.32 -25.36 -0.36
C ASN A 148 15.24 -25.34 1.18
N LYS A 149 15.06 -26.53 1.77
CA LYS A 149 14.97 -26.73 3.23
C LYS A 149 16.23 -26.27 3.97
N SER A 150 17.42 -26.50 3.40
CA SER A 150 18.69 -26.11 4.02
C SER A 150 18.88 -24.60 4.08
N PHE A 151 18.55 -23.90 3.00
CA PHE A 151 18.54 -22.44 2.94
C PHE A 151 17.53 -21.83 3.91
N PHE A 152 16.35 -22.43 4.02
CA PHE A 152 15.32 -21.94 4.94
C PHE A 152 15.67 -22.18 6.41
N LEU A 153 16.40 -23.24 6.73
CA LEU A 153 16.96 -23.46 8.07
C LEU A 153 17.92 -22.34 8.46
N ASP A 154 18.84 -21.99 7.55
CA ASP A 154 19.81 -20.91 7.76
C ASP A 154 19.12 -19.56 7.96
N ILE A 155 18.19 -19.21 7.05
CA ILE A 155 17.39 -17.98 7.17
C ILE A 155 16.50 -18.01 8.42
N GLY A 156 15.92 -19.15 8.79
CA GLY A 156 15.03 -19.26 9.94
C GLY A 156 15.71 -18.87 11.25
N LEU A 157 16.97 -19.27 11.44
CA LEU A 157 17.79 -18.88 12.59
C LEU A 157 18.02 -17.36 12.64
N ARG A 158 18.39 -16.78 11.49
CA ARG A 158 18.62 -15.33 11.34
C ARG A 158 17.33 -14.53 11.59
N ILE A 159 16.20 -14.96 11.03
CA ILE A 159 14.87 -14.39 11.31
C ILE A 159 14.55 -14.47 12.81
N LYS A 160 14.76 -15.61 13.47
CA LYS A 160 14.51 -15.73 14.91
C LYS A 160 15.33 -14.73 15.73
N ASN A 161 16.61 -14.55 15.40
CA ASN A 161 17.47 -13.57 16.06
C ASN A 161 16.96 -12.14 15.83
N LEU A 162 16.60 -11.81 14.59
CA LEU A 162 16.04 -10.51 14.24
C LEU A 162 14.73 -10.22 15.01
N LEU A 163 13.80 -11.18 15.04
CA LEU A 163 12.55 -11.06 15.80
C LEU A 163 12.81 -10.88 17.31
N LYS A 164 13.83 -11.55 17.86
CA LYS A 164 14.24 -11.37 19.26
C LYS A 164 14.78 -9.97 19.54
N ILE A 165 15.55 -9.40 18.62
CA ILE A 165 16.11 -8.03 18.72
C ILE A 165 14.99 -6.98 18.68
N HIS A 166 13.94 -7.22 17.88
CA HIS A 166 12.80 -6.31 17.72
C HIS A 166 11.55 -6.74 18.50
N LYS A 167 11.66 -7.64 19.47
CA LYS A 167 10.51 -8.22 20.19
C LYS A 167 9.60 -7.17 20.84
N ASP A 168 10.18 -6.06 21.30
CA ASP A 168 9.47 -4.97 21.98
C ASP A 168 9.01 -3.87 21.02
N TYR A 169 9.27 -4.02 19.72
CA TYR A 169 8.86 -3.06 18.69
C TYR A 169 7.84 -3.69 17.74
N LYS A 170 6.61 -3.83 18.23
CA LYS A 170 5.52 -4.51 17.53
C LYS A 170 5.31 -4.03 16.07
N PRO A 171 5.33 -2.72 15.74
CA PRO A 171 5.10 -2.25 14.38
C PRO A 171 6.01 -2.87 13.30
N ILE A 172 7.30 -3.08 13.59
CA ILE A 172 8.20 -3.69 12.61
C ILE A 172 7.94 -5.19 12.48
N ILE A 173 7.60 -5.87 13.57
CA ILE A 173 7.23 -7.30 13.55
C ILE A 173 5.98 -7.51 12.69
N GLU A 174 4.95 -6.67 12.88
CA GLU A 174 3.75 -6.72 12.04
C GLU A 174 4.06 -6.47 10.57
N ASN A 175 4.92 -5.49 10.27
CA ASN A 175 5.33 -5.17 8.89
C ASN A 175 6.06 -6.36 8.24
N ILE A 176 7.00 -7.00 8.96
CA ILE A 176 7.71 -8.21 8.51
C ILE A 176 6.73 -9.31 8.12
N PHE A 177 5.76 -9.63 8.99
CA PHE A 177 4.86 -10.76 8.73
C PHE A 177 3.79 -10.45 7.68
N ARG A 178 3.25 -9.23 7.65
CA ARG A 178 2.31 -8.83 6.58
C ARG A 178 2.96 -8.89 5.19
N ASN A 179 4.25 -8.56 5.12
CA ASN A 179 5.03 -8.52 3.88
C ASN A 179 6.06 -9.66 3.77
N PHE A 180 5.79 -10.80 4.41
CA PHE A 180 6.80 -11.85 4.64
C PHE A 180 7.42 -12.41 3.36
N ASN A 181 6.66 -12.48 2.26
CA ASN A 181 7.18 -12.92 0.97
C ASN A 181 8.24 -11.97 0.42
N TYR A 182 7.99 -10.67 0.48
CA TYR A 182 8.93 -9.65 0.04
C TYR A 182 10.14 -9.59 0.98
N PHE A 183 9.89 -9.71 2.29
CA PHE A 183 10.93 -9.78 3.31
C PHE A 183 11.94 -10.90 3.04
N VAL A 184 11.47 -12.12 2.78
CA VAL A 184 12.36 -13.27 2.54
C VAL A 184 13.12 -13.16 1.21
N GLN A 185 12.48 -12.62 0.16
CA GLN A 185 13.14 -12.41 -1.13
C GLN A 185 14.30 -11.42 -1.06
N ASN A 186 14.25 -10.48 -0.11
CA ASN A 186 15.23 -9.41 0.06
C ASN A 186 15.88 -9.45 1.45
N PHE A 187 15.96 -10.65 2.05
CA PHE A 187 16.26 -10.83 3.46
C PHE A 187 17.58 -10.21 3.88
N ASP A 188 18.68 -10.46 3.14
CA ASP A 188 20.00 -9.94 3.51
C ASP A 188 20.02 -8.41 3.57
N THR A 189 19.43 -7.73 2.59
CA THR A 189 19.31 -6.26 2.55
C THR A 189 18.45 -5.73 3.70
N ILE A 190 17.35 -6.40 4.00
CA ILE A 190 16.43 -5.97 5.07
C ILE A 190 17.03 -6.25 6.45
N GLU A 191 17.68 -7.39 6.65
CA GLU A 191 18.37 -7.71 7.89
C GLU A 191 19.46 -6.69 8.19
N GLU A 192 20.32 -6.38 7.21
CA GLU A 192 21.35 -5.34 7.34
C GLU A 192 20.74 -4.01 7.79
N TRP A 193 19.62 -3.63 7.19
CA TRP A 193 18.92 -2.40 7.54
C TRP A 193 18.34 -2.43 8.96
N LEU A 194 17.59 -3.47 9.31
CA LEU A 194 16.89 -3.56 10.60
C LEU A 194 17.87 -3.70 11.79
N LEU A 195 19.05 -4.25 11.55
CA LEU A 195 20.14 -4.32 12.54
C LEU A 195 20.97 -3.03 12.65
N SER A 196 20.76 -2.05 11.77
CA SER A 196 21.56 -0.83 11.74
C SER A 196 21.20 0.18 12.84
N ASP A 197 22.18 0.99 13.25
CA ASP A 197 21.98 2.10 14.18
C ASP A 197 21.05 3.18 13.62
N ASP A 198 21.07 3.40 12.29
CA ASP A 198 20.19 4.38 11.65
C ASP A 198 18.71 3.96 11.75
N PHE A 199 18.39 2.69 11.50
CA PHE A 199 17.03 2.17 11.73
C PHE A 199 16.60 2.39 13.18
N ASN A 200 17.48 2.08 14.13
CA ASN A 200 17.19 2.22 15.56
C ASN A 200 16.89 3.69 15.92
N LYS A 201 17.77 4.61 15.51
CA LYS A 201 17.62 6.06 15.75
C LYS A 201 16.41 6.67 15.05
N ARG A 202 16.09 6.20 13.84
CA ARG A 202 15.00 6.73 13.03
C ARG A 202 13.63 6.27 13.54
N TYR A 203 13.51 4.99 13.88
CA TYR A 203 12.23 4.35 14.13
C TYR A 203 12.06 3.83 15.57
N LYS A 204 13.01 3.01 16.04
CA LYS A 204 12.83 2.25 17.28
C LYS A 204 12.90 3.14 18.53
N THR A 205 13.86 4.06 18.64
CA THR A 205 13.98 4.96 19.80
C THR A 205 12.78 5.90 19.94
N LYS A 206 12.13 6.24 18.82
CA LYS A 206 10.93 7.10 18.79
C LYS A 206 9.62 6.31 18.85
N ASN A 207 9.69 4.97 18.93
CA ASN A 207 8.55 4.06 18.82
C ASN A 207 7.61 4.41 17.64
N HIS A 208 8.20 4.68 16.48
CA HIS A 208 7.46 5.15 15.31
C HIS A 208 6.43 4.12 14.84
N SER A 209 5.19 4.53 14.55
CA SER A 209 4.10 3.58 14.25
C SER A 209 4.22 2.85 12.91
N TYR A 210 4.99 3.42 11.96
CA TYR A 210 5.13 2.88 10.60
C TYR A 210 6.60 2.75 10.18
N PRO A 211 7.39 1.83 10.78
CA PRO A 211 8.77 1.61 10.38
C PRO A 211 8.86 0.94 9.01
N SER A 212 9.77 1.40 8.16
CA SER A 212 10.00 0.81 6.83
C SER A 212 10.84 -0.47 6.90
N LEU A 213 10.53 -1.44 6.03
CA LEU A 213 11.38 -2.63 5.83
C LEU A 213 12.67 -2.33 5.06
N LEU A 214 12.75 -1.20 4.34
CA LEU A 214 13.93 -0.84 3.56
C LEU A 214 14.52 0.46 4.07
N ASN A 215 15.81 0.66 3.83
CA ASN A 215 16.47 1.93 4.09
C ASN A 215 16.07 2.95 3.00
N PRO A 216 15.27 3.98 3.31
CA PRO A 216 14.81 4.93 2.30
C PRO A 216 15.94 5.74 1.65
N GLU A 217 17.01 6.06 2.38
CA GLU A 217 18.12 6.85 1.84
C GLU A 217 18.89 6.10 0.77
N LYS A 218 19.10 4.79 0.96
CA LYS A 218 19.78 3.94 -0.03
C LYS A 218 18.96 3.76 -1.31
N LEU A 219 17.64 3.95 -1.28
CA LEU A 219 16.75 3.75 -2.43
C LEU A 219 16.74 4.92 -3.42
N ASN A 220 17.31 6.08 -3.05
CA ASN A 220 17.47 7.22 -3.95
C ASN A 220 18.54 6.98 -5.03
N ASP A 221 19.46 6.03 -4.81
CA ASP A 221 20.49 5.67 -5.79
C ASP A 221 19.92 4.71 -6.85
N LYS A 222 19.68 5.25 -8.04
CA LYS A 222 19.12 4.53 -9.20
C LYS A 222 20.00 3.38 -9.69
N ASN A 223 21.29 3.37 -9.35
CA ASN A 223 22.21 2.29 -9.73
C ASN A 223 22.04 1.04 -8.85
N LYS A 224 21.32 1.14 -7.74
CA LYS A 224 21.04 -0.02 -6.88
C LYS A 224 19.96 -0.90 -7.51
N LYS A 225 20.11 -2.21 -7.31
CA LYS A 225 19.15 -3.24 -7.75
C LYS A 225 17.72 -2.95 -7.24
N ILE A 226 17.62 -2.49 -6.00
CA ILE A 226 16.37 -2.04 -5.38
C ILE A 226 16.49 -0.54 -5.16
N ASN A 227 15.58 0.21 -5.77
CA ASN A 227 15.48 1.67 -5.69
C ASN A 227 14.00 2.07 -5.86
N TYR A 228 13.70 3.36 -5.70
CA TYR A 228 12.32 3.86 -5.78
C TYR A 228 11.62 3.64 -7.15
N GLU A 229 12.36 3.53 -8.26
CA GLU A 229 11.80 3.28 -9.60
C GLU A 229 11.34 1.82 -9.77
N ASN A 230 12.00 0.89 -9.06
CA ASN A 230 11.76 -0.55 -9.18
C ASN A 230 10.74 -1.08 -8.16
N ILE A 231 10.28 -0.25 -7.22
CA ILE A 231 9.27 -0.60 -6.22
C ILE A 231 7.93 0.03 -6.64
N SER A 232 6.88 -0.77 -6.74
CA SER A 232 5.56 -0.23 -7.04
C SER A 232 5.04 0.63 -5.88
N PRO A 233 4.26 1.69 -6.13
CA PRO A 233 3.70 2.53 -5.08
C PRO A 233 2.87 1.73 -4.04
N GLU A 234 2.18 0.69 -4.47
CA GLU A 234 1.36 -0.18 -3.62
C GLU A 234 2.25 -1.00 -2.67
N LEU A 235 3.32 -1.59 -3.20
CA LEU A 235 4.30 -2.30 -2.38
C LEU A 235 5.02 -1.34 -1.41
N ALA A 236 5.38 -0.14 -1.87
CA ALA A 236 5.98 0.90 -1.04
C ALA A 236 5.05 1.27 0.14
N TRP A 237 3.75 1.42 -0.12
CA TRP A 237 2.76 1.61 0.94
C TRP A 237 2.75 0.42 1.90
N ASP A 238 2.63 -0.80 1.40
CA ASP A 238 2.49 -2.00 2.23
C ASP A 238 3.69 -2.22 3.16
N ILE A 239 4.91 -1.93 2.71
CA ILE A 239 6.14 -2.05 3.50
C ILE A 239 6.47 -0.80 4.34
N ASN A 240 5.54 0.16 4.43
CA ASN A 240 5.70 1.44 5.13
C ASN A 240 6.91 2.27 4.64
N LEU A 241 7.12 2.33 3.33
CA LEU A 241 8.21 3.10 2.75
C LEU A 241 7.87 4.61 2.73
N PRO A 242 8.73 5.49 3.27
CA PRO A 242 8.55 6.94 3.13
C PRO A 242 8.57 7.38 1.67
N LEU A 243 7.94 8.52 1.38
CA LEU A 243 8.07 9.14 0.06
C LEU A 243 9.55 9.46 -0.25
N PRO A 244 9.97 9.40 -1.54
CA PRO A 244 11.26 9.94 -1.97
C PRO A 244 11.46 11.37 -1.48
N ASP A 245 12.67 11.77 -1.11
CA ASP A 245 12.97 13.03 -0.42
C ASP A 245 13.19 14.23 -1.36
N ASN A 246 12.76 14.14 -2.61
CA ASN A 246 12.91 15.19 -3.63
C ASN A 246 11.72 16.18 -3.66
N TYR A 247 11.12 16.49 -2.51
CA TYR A 247 10.11 17.55 -2.33
C TYR A 247 10.58 18.62 -1.34
N GLU A 248 10.19 19.87 -1.55
CA GLU A 248 10.72 21.01 -0.81
C GLU A 248 9.79 21.54 0.28
N PHE A 249 8.47 21.32 0.16
CA PHE A 249 7.51 21.71 1.19
C PHE A 249 6.23 20.86 1.13
N VAL A 250 5.40 20.95 2.17
CA VAL A 250 4.05 20.37 2.18
C VAL A 250 2.97 21.46 2.21
N PHE A 251 1.88 21.24 1.48
CA PHE A 251 0.68 22.08 1.55
C PHE A 251 -0.37 21.40 2.42
N LEU A 252 -0.55 21.93 3.63
CA LEU A 252 -1.59 21.51 4.58
C LEU A 252 -2.92 22.11 4.14
N LEU A 253 -3.67 21.35 3.36
CA LEU A 253 -4.91 21.80 2.76
C LEU A 253 -6.04 21.87 3.80
N VAL A 254 -6.75 23.00 3.80
CA VAL A 254 -7.99 23.24 4.55
C VAL A 254 -9.16 23.34 3.57
N HIS A 255 -10.22 22.57 3.81
CA HIS A 255 -11.40 22.59 2.94
C HIS A 255 -12.10 23.96 2.98
N GLY A 256 -12.61 24.45 1.83
CA GLY A 256 -13.29 25.74 1.75
C GLY A 256 -12.40 27.00 1.85
N ALA A 257 -11.07 26.85 1.95
CA ALA A 257 -10.12 27.96 2.12
C ALA A 257 -9.44 28.44 0.82
N GLY A 258 -9.90 28.02 -0.37
CA GLY A 258 -9.30 28.44 -1.65
C GLY A 258 -8.23 27.47 -2.21
N THR A 259 -8.26 26.22 -1.75
CA THR A 259 -7.38 25.11 -2.16
C THR A 259 -7.17 24.98 -3.66
N THR A 260 -8.24 24.98 -4.46
CA THR A 260 -8.15 24.80 -5.91
C THR A 260 -7.34 25.92 -6.56
N ALA A 261 -7.59 27.17 -6.13
CA ALA A 261 -6.87 28.33 -6.61
C ALA A 261 -5.38 28.24 -6.23
N MET A 262 -5.08 27.96 -4.96
CA MET A 262 -3.69 27.80 -4.52
C MET A 262 -2.96 26.68 -5.26
N THR A 263 -3.59 25.52 -5.46
CA THR A 263 -3.02 24.41 -6.23
C THR A 263 -2.69 24.83 -7.67
N ARG A 264 -3.56 25.63 -8.31
CA ARG A 264 -3.31 26.19 -9.64
C ARG A 264 -2.13 27.17 -9.61
N TYR A 265 -2.08 28.06 -8.62
CA TYR A 265 -0.98 29.03 -8.50
C TYR A 265 0.38 28.35 -8.30
N LEU A 266 0.45 27.29 -7.51
CA LEU A 266 1.68 26.50 -7.36
C LEU A 266 2.13 25.93 -8.70
N ARG A 267 1.21 25.33 -9.47
CA ARG A 267 1.50 24.80 -10.82
C ARG A 267 1.96 25.88 -11.80
N LEU A 268 1.35 27.08 -11.75
CA LEU A 268 1.77 28.23 -12.56
C LEU A 268 3.16 28.75 -12.19
N CYS A 269 3.65 28.43 -10.98
CA CYS A 269 5.03 28.68 -10.56
C CYS A 269 5.94 27.47 -10.84
N ASN A 270 5.55 26.59 -11.78
CA ASN A 270 6.29 25.40 -12.18
C ASN A 270 6.56 24.39 -11.03
N ILE A 271 5.72 24.40 -10.00
CA ILE A 271 5.80 23.45 -8.89
C ILE A 271 4.98 22.21 -9.24
N ASN A 272 5.64 21.06 -9.21
CA ASN A 272 5.00 19.77 -9.40
C ASN A 272 4.34 19.31 -8.09
N VAL A 273 3.05 19.01 -8.13
CA VAL A 273 2.23 18.67 -6.96
C VAL A 273 1.27 17.53 -7.26
N ASN A 274 1.03 16.67 -6.26
CA ASN A 274 0.04 15.59 -6.34
C ASN A 274 -1.38 16.17 -6.40
N ARG A 275 -2.35 15.29 -6.63
CA ARG A 275 -3.78 15.64 -6.57
C ARG A 275 -4.16 16.08 -5.16
N HIS A 276 -4.96 17.14 -5.09
CA HIS A 276 -5.46 17.71 -3.83
C HIS A 276 -6.74 17.03 -3.29
N TRP A 277 -7.08 15.85 -3.83
CA TRP A 277 -8.29 15.09 -3.52
C TRP A 277 -8.00 13.59 -3.54
N GLY A 278 -8.93 12.80 -2.99
CA GLY A 278 -8.82 11.36 -2.85
C GLY A 278 -8.54 10.94 -1.41
N ASP A 279 -8.72 9.66 -1.12
CA ASP A 279 -8.39 9.10 0.19
C ASP A 279 -6.86 9.12 0.43
N PRO A 280 -6.41 8.95 1.68
CA PRO A 280 -4.99 9.06 2.00
C PRO A 280 -4.08 8.04 1.30
N LEU A 281 -4.55 6.81 1.04
CA LEU A 281 -3.76 5.83 0.27
C LEU A 281 -3.61 6.33 -1.16
N PHE A 282 -4.70 6.74 -1.81
CA PHE A 282 -4.62 7.29 -3.16
C PHE A 282 -3.66 8.48 -3.25
N GLN A 283 -3.70 9.40 -2.27
CA GLN A 283 -2.79 10.55 -2.22
C GLN A 283 -1.32 10.13 -2.04
N TYR A 284 -1.03 9.13 -1.20
CA TYR A 284 0.32 8.57 -1.11
C TYR A 284 0.80 7.99 -2.44
N LEU A 285 -0.02 7.17 -3.10
CA LEU A 285 0.34 6.53 -4.37
C LEU A 285 0.59 7.57 -5.47
N ASP A 286 -0.26 8.60 -5.56
CA ASP A 286 -0.09 9.70 -6.50
C ASP A 286 1.19 10.50 -6.19
N SER A 287 1.42 10.84 -4.91
CA SER A 287 2.64 11.51 -4.45
C SER A 287 3.90 10.72 -4.81
N TYR A 288 3.89 9.41 -4.56
CA TYR A 288 5.01 8.53 -4.90
C TYR A 288 5.29 8.55 -6.40
N ARG A 289 4.24 8.37 -7.24
CA ARG A 289 4.38 8.35 -8.70
C ARG A 289 4.94 9.66 -9.25
N ILE A 290 4.47 10.82 -8.74
CA ILE A 290 4.96 12.11 -9.24
C ILE A 290 6.42 12.35 -8.88
N LEU A 291 6.84 11.95 -7.68
CA LEU A 291 8.20 12.16 -7.18
C LEU A 291 9.20 11.28 -7.92
N VAL A 292 8.82 10.03 -8.21
CA VAL A 292 9.62 9.10 -9.01
C VAL A 292 9.71 9.54 -10.47
N SER A 293 8.60 10.00 -11.05
CA SER A 293 8.55 10.39 -12.46
C SER A 293 9.24 11.73 -12.73
N ASN A 294 9.29 12.64 -11.75
CA ASN A 294 9.81 14.00 -11.90
C ASN A 294 10.89 14.32 -10.85
N PRO A 295 12.02 13.58 -10.84
CA PRO A 295 13.02 13.68 -9.78
C PRO A 295 13.73 15.03 -9.73
N LYS A 296 13.78 15.76 -10.86
CA LYS A 296 14.45 17.07 -10.99
C LYS A 296 13.50 18.26 -10.92
N ALA A 297 12.19 18.03 -10.87
CA ALA A 297 11.22 19.11 -10.75
C ALA A 297 11.25 19.70 -9.34
N TYR A 298 10.79 20.94 -9.21
CA TYR A 298 10.52 21.52 -7.89
C TYR A 298 9.23 20.89 -7.35
N ASN A 299 9.32 19.87 -6.50
CA ASN A 299 8.15 19.12 -6.02
C ASN A 299 7.64 19.64 -4.68
N ALA A 300 6.32 19.58 -4.47
CA ALA A 300 5.68 19.77 -3.18
C ALA A 300 4.53 18.79 -2.98
N ILE A 301 4.23 18.43 -1.74
CA ILE A 301 3.21 17.44 -1.41
C ILE A 301 1.98 18.11 -0.78
N ILE A 302 0.83 17.95 -1.43
CA ILE A 302 -0.46 18.37 -0.93
C ILE A 302 -1.03 17.27 -0.03
N LEU A 303 -1.38 17.65 1.20
CA LEU A 303 -2.06 16.78 2.15
C LEU A 303 -3.52 17.25 2.26
N GLY A 304 -4.39 16.63 1.46
CA GLY A 304 -5.80 16.98 1.31
C GLY A 304 -6.79 15.94 1.81
N GLY A 305 -8.05 16.13 1.41
CA GLY A 305 -9.14 15.20 1.72
C GLY A 305 -9.74 15.34 3.12
N CYS A 306 -10.56 14.35 3.48
CA CYS A 306 -11.22 14.20 4.78
C CYS A 306 -10.83 12.86 5.41
N LEU A 307 -10.98 12.78 6.75
CA LEU A 307 -10.83 11.53 7.49
C LEU A 307 -12.15 11.07 8.05
N ASN A 308 -12.42 9.78 7.98
CA ASN A 308 -13.58 9.12 8.55
C ASN A 308 -13.13 7.80 9.20
N LYS A 309 -14.07 7.10 9.83
CA LYS A 309 -13.80 5.83 10.52
C LYS A 309 -13.11 4.75 9.66
N HIS A 310 -13.25 4.81 8.34
CA HIS A 310 -12.68 3.81 7.42
C HIS A 310 -11.28 4.15 6.93
N ASN A 311 -10.91 5.44 6.86
CA ASN A 311 -9.63 5.88 6.29
C ASN A 311 -8.73 6.64 7.29
N PHE A 312 -9.15 6.76 8.56
CA PHE A 312 -8.39 7.46 9.60
C PHE A 312 -6.96 6.94 9.71
N ASP A 313 -6.80 5.62 9.89
CA ASP A 313 -5.48 4.99 10.01
C ASP A 313 -4.63 5.14 8.75
N PHE A 314 -5.27 5.23 7.57
CA PHE A 314 -4.55 5.50 6.32
C PHE A 314 -4.05 6.94 6.30
N GLY A 315 -4.83 7.89 6.82
CA GLY A 315 -4.41 9.28 7.02
C GLY A 315 -3.19 9.38 7.92
N ILE A 316 -3.29 8.79 9.12
CA ILE A 316 -2.20 8.77 10.10
C ILE A 316 -0.94 8.10 9.50
N LYS A 317 -1.10 6.97 8.81
CA LYS A 317 -0.01 6.32 8.09
C LYS A 317 0.63 7.24 7.07
N PHE A 318 -0.15 7.84 6.17
CA PHE A 318 0.38 8.70 5.12
C PHE A 318 1.20 9.87 5.70
N TYR A 319 0.69 10.54 6.73
CA TYR A 319 1.40 11.65 7.36
C TYR A 319 2.74 11.20 7.98
N ASN A 320 2.79 10.03 8.60
CA ASN A 320 4.03 9.45 9.16
C ASN A 320 5.01 8.93 8.09
N LEU A 321 4.59 8.80 6.83
CA LEU A 321 5.46 8.47 5.69
C LEU A 321 6.09 9.73 5.04
N ILE A 322 5.77 10.92 5.52
CA ILE A 322 6.50 12.17 5.22
C ILE A 322 7.63 12.31 6.25
N GLN A 323 8.88 12.13 5.83
CA GLN A 323 10.02 12.07 6.74
C GLN A 323 11.11 13.12 6.52
N LYS A 324 11.12 13.81 5.37
CA LYS A 324 12.07 14.91 5.13
C LYS A 324 11.70 16.08 6.02
N LYS A 325 12.69 16.74 6.63
CA LYS A 325 12.44 17.98 7.38
C LYS A 325 12.20 19.15 6.43
N ILE A 326 10.97 19.65 6.37
CA ILE A 326 10.54 20.66 5.38
C ILE A 326 9.68 21.77 6.01
N PRO A 327 9.56 22.96 5.39
CA PRO A 327 8.52 23.92 5.71
C PRO A 327 7.14 23.45 5.22
N ALA A 328 6.09 24.00 5.81
CA ALA A 328 4.71 23.79 5.38
C ALA A 328 4.03 25.11 5.04
N ILE A 329 3.10 25.09 4.10
CA ILE A 329 2.15 26.19 3.86
C ILE A 329 0.74 25.75 4.23
N CYS A 330 -0.08 26.68 4.71
CA CYS A 330 -1.46 26.43 5.05
C CYS A 330 -2.31 27.65 4.70
N ILE A 331 -3.29 27.49 3.82
CA ILE A 331 -4.28 28.55 3.60
C ILE A 331 -5.37 28.39 4.65
N VAL A 332 -5.52 29.40 5.49
CA VAL A 332 -6.53 29.45 6.55
C VAL A 332 -7.64 30.41 6.19
N ARG A 333 -8.79 30.16 6.78
CA ARG A 333 -9.97 30.99 6.64
C ARG A 333 -10.78 30.86 7.91
N ASP A 334 -11.49 31.92 8.26
CA ASP A 334 -12.47 31.89 9.35
C ASP A 334 -13.35 30.60 9.26
N PRO A 335 -13.49 29.82 10.37
CA PRO A 335 -14.19 28.55 10.37
C PRO A 335 -15.66 28.60 9.94
N ILE A 336 -16.34 29.74 10.09
CA ILE A 336 -17.69 29.91 9.56
C ILE A 336 -17.63 30.17 8.06
N SER A 337 -16.65 30.96 7.63
CA SER A 337 -16.46 31.35 6.24
C SER A 337 -16.03 30.19 5.33
N VAL A 338 -15.39 29.13 5.84
CA VAL A 338 -15.12 27.90 5.07
C VAL A 338 -16.39 27.15 4.64
N LEU A 339 -17.53 27.41 5.30
CA LEU A 339 -18.82 26.82 4.95
C LEU A 339 -19.54 27.58 3.82
N ARG A 340 -19.23 28.86 3.61
CA ARG A 340 -19.90 29.69 2.58
C ARG A 340 -19.81 29.10 1.17
N PRO A 341 -18.65 28.57 0.71
CA PRO A 341 -18.56 27.94 -0.59
C PRO A 341 -19.42 26.69 -0.71
N ILE A 342 -19.79 26.01 0.38
CA ILE A 342 -20.63 24.80 0.34
C ILE A 342 -22.07 25.17 -0.02
N VAL A 343 -22.61 26.23 0.57
CA VAL A 343 -23.98 26.71 0.31
C VAL A 343 -24.09 27.35 -1.08
N ASN A 344 -23.11 28.17 -1.44
CA ASN A 344 -23.14 28.98 -2.66
C ASN A 344 -22.38 28.32 -3.81
N HIS A 345 -21.99 27.05 -3.69
CA HIS A 345 -21.34 26.35 -4.77
C HIS A 345 -22.32 26.24 -5.94
N TYR A 346 -21.92 26.72 -7.10
CA TYR A 346 -22.66 26.55 -8.34
C TYR A 346 -21.98 25.52 -9.25
N GLY A 347 -22.70 25.01 -10.24
CA GLY A 347 -22.22 24.00 -11.18
C GLY A 347 -22.44 22.58 -10.67
N ASN A 348 -23.40 21.87 -11.27
CA ASN A 348 -23.71 20.47 -10.99
C ASN A 348 -23.05 19.57 -12.06
N LEU A 349 -22.57 18.38 -11.66
CA LEU A 349 -22.10 17.34 -12.59
C LEU A 349 -23.20 16.86 -13.55
N LYS A 350 -24.47 16.96 -13.13
CA LYS A 350 -25.65 16.71 -13.95
C LYS A 350 -26.03 17.98 -14.72
N HIS A 351 -25.22 18.31 -15.72
CA HIS A 351 -25.53 19.40 -16.64
C HIS A 351 -26.87 19.15 -17.34
N PRO A 352 -27.78 20.14 -17.44
CA PRO A 352 -28.96 20.04 -18.27
C PRO A 352 -28.54 20.18 -19.75
N LYS A 353 -27.84 19.17 -20.28
CA LYS A 353 -27.29 19.17 -21.65
C LYS A 353 -28.37 19.44 -22.70
N ASP A 354 -29.58 18.99 -22.42
CA ASP A 354 -30.81 19.21 -23.17
C ASP A 354 -31.22 20.69 -23.26
N LYS A 355 -30.81 21.53 -22.30
CA LYS A 355 -31.09 22.97 -22.28
C LYS A 355 -29.98 23.82 -22.92
N ILE A 356 -28.89 23.20 -23.37
CA ILE A 356 -27.76 23.90 -23.95
C ILE A 356 -27.96 24.03 -25.47
N CYS A 357 -28.43 25.20 -25.92
CA CYS A 357 -28.47 25.53 -27.35
C CYS A 357 -27.05 25.89 -27.83
N ASN A 358 -26.45 25.04 -28.66
CA ASN A 358 -25.09 25.25 -29.18
C ASN A 358 -25.05 25.80 -30.60
N HIS A 359 -26.18 25.78 -31.33
CA HIS A 359 -26.29 26.29 -32.70
C HIS A 359 -27.37 27.36 -32.75
N ILE A 360 -26.97 28.62 -32.89
CA ILE A 360 -27.82 29.79 -32.71
C ILE A 360 -27.98 30.50 -34.04
N ASN A 361 -29.22 30.59 -34.54
CA ASN A 361 -29.55 31.43 -35.68
C ASN A 361 -29.60 32.90 -35.23
N ILE A 362 -28.72 33.76 -35.75
CA ILE A 362 -28.70 35.18 -35.39
C ILE A 362 -29.99 35.88 -35.85
N ASP A 363 -30.56 35.49 -36.99
CA ASP A 363 -31.73 36.15 -37.58
C ASP A 363 -33.02 35.91 -36.79
N ASN A 364 -33.12 34.74 -36.14
CA ASN A 364 -34.37 34.27 -35.53
C ASN A 364 -34.29 34.00 -34.02
N HIS A 365 -33.10 34.04 -33.43
CA HIS A 365 -32.93 33.77 -32.01
C HIS A 365 -32.62 35.07 -31.24
N PRO A 366 -33.46 35.44 -30.24
CA PRO A 366 -33.14 36.56 -29.36
C PRO A 366 -31.82 36.28 -28.65
N VAL A 367 -30.83 37.15 -28.85
CA VAL A 367 -29.49 37.00 -28.27
C VAL A 367 -29.57 36.98 -26.74
N GLU A 368 -30.57 37.65 -26.16
CA GLU A 368 -30.79 37.69 -24.71
C GLU A 368 -31.10 36.29 -24.13
N LYS A 369 -31.76 35.41 -24.89
CA LYS A 369 -32.09 34.05 -24.45
C LYS A 369 -30.85 33.18 -24.24
N ILE A 370 -29.71 33.53 -24.85
CA ILE A 370 -28.43 32.83 -24.65
C ILE A 370 -27.93 33.02 -23.21
N PHE A 371 -28.18 34.21 -22.64
CA PHE A 371 -27.73 34.59 -21.30
C PHE A 371 -28.76 34.30 -20.21
N GLN A 372 -29.96 33.83 -20.57
CA GLN A 372 -31.02 33.44 -19.62
C GLN A 372 -30.80 32.05 -18.98
N ILE A 373 -29.65 31.41 -19.24
CA ILE A 373 -29.31 30.13 -18.62
C ILE A 373 -28.99 30.37 -17.13
N GLN A 374 -29.89 29.92 -16.26
CA GLN A 374 -29.62 29.88 -14.83
C GLN A 374 -28.63 28.76 -14.51
N VAL A 375 -27.52 29.13 -13.88
CA VAL A 375 -26.53 28.16 -13.39
C VAL A 375 -27.07 27.51 -12.12
N PRO A 376 -27.29 26.19 -12.09
CA PRO A 376 -27.80 25.53 -10.89
C PRO A 376 -26.77 25.55 -9.77
N TYR A 377 -27.26 25.63 -8.53
CA TYR A 377 -26.44 25.32 -7.36
C TYR A 377 -26.00 23.85 -7.41
N ALA A 378 -24.83 23.55 -6.85
CA ALA A 378 -24.31 22.19 -6.79
C ALA A 378 -25.07 21.35 -5.76
N TYR A 379 -25.57 22.00 -4.69
CA TYR A 379 -26.32 21.39 -3.61
C TYR A 379 -27.62 22.18 -3.34
N PRO A 380 -28.58 22.16 -4.28
CA PRO A 380 -29.84 22.87 -4.10
C PRO A 380 -30.80 22.11 -3.19
N ASP A 381 -31.83 22.80 -2.70
CA ASP A 381 -33.04 22.16 -2.17
C ASP A 381 -33.89 21.53 -3.29
N GLU A 382 -35.03 20.97 -2.90
CA GLU A 382 -36.02 20.38 -3.83
C GLU A 382 -36.56 21.36 -4.88
N ASN A 383 -36.46 22.68 -4.63
CA ASN A 383 -36.90 23.75 -5.50
C ASN A 383 -35.78 24.36 -6.34
N GLY A 384 -34.53 23.88 -6.21
CA GLY A 384 -33.37 24.42 -6.94
C GLY A 384 -32.66 25.58 -6.25
N ASN A 385 -33.07 25.98 -5.04
CA ASN A 385 -32.50 27.13 -4.31
C ASN A 385 -31.34 26.72 -3.38
N PRO A 386 -30.47 27.66 -2.95
CA PRO A 386 -29.47 27.39 -1.94
C PRO A 386 -30.09 26.91 -0.64
N THR A 387 -29.45 25.95 0.02
CA THR A 387 -29.92 25.43 1.31
C THR A 387 -28.80 25.29 2.32
N LEU A 388 -29.14 25.46 3.59
CA LEU A 388 -28.24 25.21 4.71
C LEU A 388 -28.20 23.73 5.12
N ASN A 389 -29.04 22.88 4.53
CA ASN A 389 -29.06 21.45 4.85
C ASN A 389 -27.69 20.80 4.63
N THR A 390 -26.99 21.16 3.56
CA THR A 390 -25.63 20.67 3.28
C THR A 390 -24.62 21.10 4.35
N ILE A 391 -24.80 22.26 5.01
CA ILE A 391 -23.93 22.62 6.14
C ILE A 391 -24.08 21.61 7.28
N LYS A 392 -25.32 21.22 7.62
CA LYS A 392 -25.57 20.23 8.68
C LYS A 392 -24.86 18.92 8.36
N GLU A 393 -24.94 18.47 7.12
CA GLU A 393 -24.24 17.26 6.67
C GLU A 393 -22.72 17.33 6.83
N TYR A 394 -22.11 18.50 6.61
CA TYR A 394 -20.69 18.71 6.86
C TYR A 394 -20.35 18.84 8.34
N ALA A 395 -21.25 19.42 9.15
CA ALA A 395 -21.09 19.51 10.60
C ALA A 395 -21.23 18.14 11.29
N ASP A 396 -22.07 17.26 10.74
CA ASP A 396 -22.29 15.89 11.21
C ASP A 396 -21.28 14.89 10.63
N ASP A 397 -20.23 15.36 9.95
CA ASP A 397 -19.20 14.55 9.29
C ASP A 397 -19.77 13.47 8.34
N LYS A 398 -20.94 13.72 7.71
CA LYS A 398 -21.61 12.76 6.79
C LYS A 398 -20.68 12.29 5.67
N TYR A 399 -19.82 13.18 5.19
CA TYR A 399 -18.83 12.94 4.14
C TYR A 399 -17.41 12.75 4.67
N GLY A 400 -17.25 12.59 5.99
CA GLY A 400 -15.98 12.59 6.71
C GLY A 400 -15.62 13.95 7.29
N ASN A 401 -14.69 13.93 8.25
CA ASN A 401 -14.17 15.11 8.92
C ASN A 401 -13.19 15.86 8.03
N PHE A 402 -13.53 17.11 7.70
CA PHE A 402 -12.69 18.03 6.92
C PHE A 402 -11.83 18.96 7.78
N TYR A 403 -12.10 19.04 9.09
CA TYR A 403 -11.41 19.87 10.08
C TYR A 403 -10.19 19.16 10.69
N ILE A 404 -9.34 18.63 9.81
CA ILE A 404 -8.23 17.73 10.18
C ILE A 404 -6.85 18.41 10.21
N LEU A 405 -6.80 19.75 10.18
CA LEU A 405 -5.53 20.50 10.19
C LEU A 405 -4.70 20.18 11.44
N ASN A 406 -5.34 20.14 12.61
CA ASN A 406 -4.69 19.83 13.88
C ASN A 406 -4.07 18.43 13.88
N ILE A 407 -4.74 17.46 13.25
CA ILE A 407 -4.24 16.09 13.10
C ILE A 407 -2.99 16.10 12.22
N LYS A 408 -3.04 16.76 11.05
CA LYS A 408 -1.88 16.87 10.14
C LYS A 408 -0.66 17.50 10.85
N ILE A 409 -0.87 18.62 11.55
CA ILE A 409 0.20 19.31 12.30
C ILE A 409 0.78 18.39 13.38
N LYS A 410 -0.07 17.73 14.16
CA LYS A 410 0.35 16.81 15.23
C LYS A 410 1.20 15.67 14.69
N GLU A 411 0.75 14.99 13.64
CA GLU A 411 1.47 13.85 13.06
C GLU A 411 2.79 14.28 12.39
N LEU A 412 2.85 15.49 11.85
CA LEU A 412 4.02 16.03 11.16
C LEU A 412 4.95 16.87 12.05
N GLN A 413 4.66 16.99 13.36
CA GLN A 413 5.37 17.90 14.28
C GLN A 413 6.89 17.67 14.32
N ASN A 414 7.35 16.44 14.03
CA ASN A 414 8.76 16.07 14.08
C ASN A 414 9.53 16.41 12.78
N VAL A 415 8.81 16.74 11.70
CA VAL A 415 9.39 16.98 10.37
C VAL A 415 9.12 18.39 9.86
N ILE A 416 8.02 19.03 10.27
CA ILE A 416 7.74 20.41 9.91
C ILE A 416 8.67 21.36 10.67
N LYS A 417 9.45 22.15 9.93
CA LYS A 417 10.33 23.19 10.50
C LYS A 417 9.55 24.44 10.90
N GLU A 418 8.61 24.84 10.05
CA GLU A 418 7.82 26.06 10.18
C GLU A 418 6.53 25.91 9.36
N VAL A 419 5.47 26.62 9.75
CA VAL A 419 4.21 26.67 9.01
C VAL A 419 3.94 28.12 8.61
N TYR A 420 3.85 28.37 7.31
CA TYR A 420 3.40 29.64 6.75
C TYR A 420 1.88 29.64 6.62
N TYR A 421 1.21 30.29 7.56
CA TYR A 421 -0.22 30.52 7.51
C TYR A 421 -0.52 31.72 6.61
N LEU A 422 -1.38 31.52 5.63
CA LEU A 422 -1.87 32.56 4.73
C LEU A 422 -3.37 32.68 4.91
N ASP A 423 -3.88 33.88 5.12
CA ASP A 423 -5.32 34.10 5.08
C ASP A 423 -5.81 33.86 3.64
N MET A 424 -7.02 33.36 3.47
CA MET A 424 -7.64 33.25 2.15
C MET A 424 -7.65 34.59 1.40
N ILE A 425 -7.73 35.71 2.11
CA ILE A 425 -7.58 37.06 1.56
C ILE A 425 -6.25 37.24 0.82
N ASP A 426 -5.16 36.60 1.28
CA ASP A 426 -3.82 36.71 0.68
C ASP A 426 -3.73 36.07 -0.70
N ILE A 427 -4.65 35.15 -1.04
CA ILE A 427 -4.68 34.46 -2.34
C ILE A 427 -5.82 34.94 -3.25
N LEU A 428 -6.54 36.00 -2.86
CA LEU A 428 -7.52 36.66 -3.72
C LEU A 428 -6.84 37.46 -4.85
N PRO A 429 -7.53 37.73 -5.97
CA PRO A 429 -7.03 38.44 -7.15
C PRO A 429 -6.09 39.64 -6.94
N LYS A 430 -6.31 40.45 -5.91
CA LYS A 430 -5.50 41.65 -5.63
C LYS A 430 -4.20 41.35 -4.88
N ASN A 431 -4.13 40.22 -4.17
CA ASN A 431 -3.07 39.90 -3.24
C ASN A 431 -2.21 38.71 -3.69
N SER A 432 -2.80 37.76 -4.41
CA SER A 432 -2.19 36.50 -4.84
C SER A 432 -0.80 36.67 -5.46
N PHE A 433 -0.63 37.59 -6.41
CA PHE A 433 0.67 37.82 -7.06
C PHE A 433 1.75 38.27 -6.08
N LYS A 434 1.42 39.18 -5.15
CA LYS A 434 2.33 39.64 -4.09
C LYS A 434 2.67 38.50 -3.14
N THR A 435 1.66 37.73 -2.73
CA THR A 435 1.80 36.60 -1.81
C THR A 435 2.69 35.50 -2.41
N LEU A 436 2.49 35.14 -3.68
CA LEU A 436 3.31 34.13 -4.34
C LEU A 436 4.76 34.61 -4.56
N ASN A 437 4.99 35.89 -4.84
CA ASN A 437 6.35 36.48 -4.86
C ASN A 437 7.03 36.48 -3.49
N TRP A 438 6.27 36.58 -2.41
CA TRP A 438 6.81 36.47 -1.06
C TRP A 438 7.13 35.01 -0.71
N LEU A 439 6.21 34.08 -1.02
CA LEU A 439 6.43 32.65 -0.84
C LEU A 439 7.61 32.13 -1.67
N SER A 440 7.80 32.59 -2.90
CA SER A 440 8.91 32.16 -3.76
C SER A 440 10.26 32.46 -3.12
N LYS A 441 10.38 33.61 -2.44
CA LYS A 441 11.59 33.98 -1.69
C LYS A 441 11.80 33.15 -0.42
N LYS A 442 10.70 32.73 0.24
CA LYS A 442 10.75 31.94 1.48
C LYS A 442 11.02 30.46 1.23
N LEU A 443 10.43 29.92 0.18
CA LEU A 443 10.50 28.51 -0.15
C LEU A 443 11.52 28.22 -1.25
N HIS A 444 11.98 29.23 -2.00
CA HIS A 444 12.99 29.13 -3.05
C HIS A 444 12.51 28.44 -4.34
N PHE A 445 11.26 28.65 -4.74
CA PHE A 445 10.74 28.26 -6.05
C PHE A 445 10.71 29.44 -7.04
N ASP A 446 10.42 29.18 -8.31
CA ASP A 446 10.35 30.22 -9.36
C ASP A 446 9.23 31.24 -9.11
N SER A 447 9.58 32.52 -9.08
CA SER A 447 8.59 33.59 -8.89
C SER A 447 7.54 33.60 -10.00
N PRO A 448 6.29 34.00 -9.70
CA PRO A 448 5.22 34.11 -10.70
C PRO A 448 5.59 35.14 -11.78
N GLN A 449 5.45 34.76 -13.05
CA GLN A 449 5.92 35.58 -14.19
C GLN A 449 4.90 36.62 -14.68
N SER A 450 3.59 36.35 -14.53
CA SER A 450 2.53 37.21 -15.07
C SER A 450 1.49 37.52 -14.01
N SER A 451 1.33 38.79 -13.64
CA SER A 451 0.33 39.20 -12.64
C SER A 451 -1.10 38.85 -13.06
N ALA A 452 -1.42 38.95 -14.35
CA ALA A 452 -2.75 38.68 -14.89
C ALA A 452 -3.25 37.26 -14.57
N LEU A 453 -2.37 36.26 -14.58
CA LEU A 453 -2.72 34.86 -14.30
C LEU A 453 -3.07 34.60 -12.83
N PHE A 454 -2.57 35.44 -11.92
CA PHE A 454 -2.83 35.34 -10.49
C PHE A 454 -3.94 36.30 -10.05
N SER A 455 -4.23 37.34 -10.84
CA SER A 455 -5.30 38.31 -10.58
C SER A 455 -6.68 37.92 -11.13
N ALA A 456 -6.82 36.72 -11.70
CA ALA A 456 -8.12 36.22 -12.13
C ALA A 456 -8.90 35.60 -10.95
N LYS A 457 -10.23 35.74 -10.95
CA LYS A 457 -11.09 34.92 -10.09
C LYS A 457 -10.99 33.46 -10.55
N LEU A 458 -10.85 32.54 -9.61
CA LEU A 458 -10.78 31.11 -9.89
C LEU A 458 -11.80 30.34 -9.05
N ASN A 459 -12.64 29.56 -9.73
CA ASN A 459 -13.46 28.52 -9.11
C ASN A 459 -13.35 27.23 -9.94
N SER A 460 -13.20 26.07 -9.30
CA SER A 460 -13.23 24.77 -10.00
C SER A 460 -14.51 24.56 -10.79
N SER A 461 -15.63 25.13 -10.31
CA SER A 461 -16.90 25.05 -11.02
C SER A 461 -16.99 25.92 -12.27
N ASP A 462 -16.08 26.87 -12.48
CA ASP A 462 -16.11 27.69 -13.69
C ASP A 462 -15.99 26.80 -14.93
N ASN A 463 -15.17 25.74 -14.89
CA ASN A 463 -15.06 24.76 -15.99
C ASN A 463 -16.41 24.09 -16.31
N HIS A 464 -17.24 23.84 -15.31
CA HIS A 464 -18.56 23.24 -15.48
C HIS A 464 -19.55 24.27 -16.06
N VAL A 465 -19.49 25.51 -15.56
CA VAL A 465 -20.36 26.60 -16.04
C VAL A 465 -20.01 27.00 -17.46
N ASP A 466 -18.73 27.01 -17.82
CA ASP A 466 -18.26 27.34 -19.16
C ASP A 466 -18.95 26.50 -20.23
N LEU A 467 -19.23 25.22 -19.95
CA LEU A 467 -19.91 24.31 -20.88
C LEU A 467 -21.37 24.71 -21.19
N LEU A 468 -22.00 25.51 -20.31
CA LEU A 468 -23.33 26.07 -20.59
C LEU A 468 -23.25 27.16 -21.66
N PHE A 469 -22.14 27.90 -21.67
CA PHE A 469 -21.94 29.09 -22.50
C PHE A 469 -21.03 28.87 -23.70
N PHE A 470 -20.19 27.84 -23.73
CA PHE A 470 -19.21 27.57 -24.80
C PHE A 470 -19.00 26.05 -25.03
N PRO A 471 -18.68 25.63 -26.28
CA PRO A 471 -18.65 26.45 -27.49
C PRO A 471 -20.07 26.82 -27.98
N LYS A 472 -20.19 27.92 -28.73
CA LYS A 472 -21.43 28.33 -29.40
C LYS A 472 -21.15 28.61 -30.85
N THR A 473 -21.86 27.92 -31.74
CA THR A 473 -21.88 28.20 -33.17
C THR A 473 -23.04 29.11 -33.46
N PHE A 474 -22.73 30.33 -33.86
CA PHE A 474 -23.71 31.28 -34.39
C PHE A 474 -23.75 31.12 -35.91
N TYR A 475 -24.94 31.25 -36.50
CA TYR A 475 -25.08 31.22 -37.94
C TYR A 475 -26.08 32.25 -38.44
N ILE A 476 -25.88 32.68 -39.68
CA ILE A 476 -26.76 33.57 -40.43
C ILE A 476 -27.05 32.95 -41.79
N GLU A 477 -28.26 33.11 -42.30
CA GLU A 477 -28.63 32.65 -43.64
C GLU A 477 -28.65 33.85 -44.60
N CYS A 478 -27.73 33.87 -45.56
CA CYS A 478 -27.59 34.94 -46.53
C CYS A 478 -27.66 34.36 -47.95
N GLU A 479 -28.66 34.76 -48.73
CA GLU A 479 -28.83 34.35 -50.13
C GLU A 479 -28.84 32.82 -50.35
N GLY A 480 -29.39 32.07 -49.40
CA GLY A 480 -29.43 30.60 -49.44
C GLY A 480 -28.15 29.90 -48.97
N ASN A 481 -27.11 30.66 -48.59
CA ASN A 481 -25.89 30.15 -47.98
C ASN A 481 -25.93 30.34 -46.46
N LYS A 482 -25.45 29.32 -45.73
CA LYS A 482 -25.31 29.37 -44.27
C LYS A 482 -23.88 29.76 -43.92
N ILE A 483 -23.71 30.90 -43.25
CA ILE A 483 -22.41 31.36 -42.73
C ILE A 483 -22.39 31.07 -41.23
N GLU A 484 -21.36 30.39 -40.75
CA GLU A 484 -21.21 29.99 -39.34
C GLU A 484 -19.97 30.62 -38.69
N PHE A 485 -20.10 30.97 -37.41
CA PHE A 485 -19.05 31.51 -36.56
C PHE A 485 -19.08 30.80 -35.20
N GLU A 486 -17.99 30.13 -34.82
CA GLU A 486 -17.88 29.47 -33.52
C GLU A 486 -17.17 30.37 -32.50
N VAL A 487 -17.84 30.65 -31.38
CA VAL A 487 -17.23 31.24 -30.19
C VAL A 487 -16.80 30.11 -29.25
N THR A 488 -15.51 30.10 -28.93
CA THR A 488 -14.94 29.19 -27.94
C THR A 488 -14.27 29.98 -26.81
N LYS A 489 -14.19 29.38 -25.63
CA LYS A 489 -13.41 29.96 -24.53
C LYS A 489 -11.93 29.87 -24.87
N CYS A 490 -11.24 31.02 -24.84
CA CYS A 490 -9.78 31.04 -24.89
C CYS A 490 -9.25 30.18 -23.73
N LYS A 491 -8.67 29.03 -24.06
CA LYS A 491 -7.96 28.23 -23.07
C LYS A 491 -6.70 29.02 -22.73
N LEU A 492 -6.73 29.74 -21.60
CA LEU A 492 -5.50 30.16 -20.93
C LEU A 492 -4.76 28.87 -20.57
N SER A 493 -3.90 28.43 -21.49
CA SER A 493 -3.10 27.21 -21.34
C SER A 493 -2.31 27.29 -20.04
N LEU A 494 -2.22 26.13 -19.38
CA LEU A 494 -1.13 25.87 -18.44
C LEU A 494 0.15 25.67 -19.25
#